data_AF-A0A8T2SWP8-F1
#
_entry.id   AF-A0A8T2SWP8-F1
#
_cell.length_a   1.000
_cell.length_b   1.000
_cell.length_c   1.000
_cell.angle_alpha   90.00
_cell.angle_beta   90.00
_cell.angle_gamma   90.00
#
_symmetry.space_group_name_H-M   'P 1'
#
loop_
_entity.id
_entity.type
_entity.pdbx_description
1 polymer ?
#
loop_
_entity_poly.entity_id
_entity_poly.type
_entity_poly.pdbx_seq_one_letter_code
_entity_poly.pdbx_strand_id
1 'polypeptide(L)'
;MSLPCDLEVNVNDEQTFLLSQNILLPRCGRLMREYWRNLKAGTQSKCERAAVLRIFLDDMPGGSRAFEQVARFCYKRCWIEVRPDNVALLRSVAEYLEMTEEFGAGNLIEYTEVFLSTISNWSWKDIITLLHSCETLLPLAEKFGIIQLCVDSLALKAKSHDYCTFSSPNSNDSSNACSMSASPKSLSLNQTSGSSKLGRDSSHLSYLSLNANRSPSSPCSLDPCCTISPHCNLNSRNHHCHFKQNWWCEDMSSLSTYMMERLISALETYSIEHKYIAKILLKYLEASLPLLGYSPLSVISEAGDMNGKRFKDYSQRVQKEVLQTVVCLLYRLDWIAIPMKSLFELRRVSTVIGASHSCKGQVEEMIGSQLHMATLDNILVPRVKHRDRRYSCLYDVDLVLRLVRCFLHVKATKDLQAKTEGSNDIEVLPKMAIGYGGSVQSNQLETVGILIDKYLTEIAPDSLLKASKFSELAEALPSNARETHDGLYRALDIYLQAHPSISKKDASQICKAIDLAKLSFEACKHVMQNPRIPAWLSFQVLASQQEKLRTAIGSSRLQCSEWRYPEDNKACPIMAVKYTSVIRQNERLRSDLRSMQSKINELERLCKGMRSHMSHDVWLTC
;
A
#
# COMPACT_ATOMS: atom_id res chain seq x y z
N MET A 1 -62.35 -30.33 -3.62
CA MET A 1 -62.67 -30.48 -2.18
C MET A 1 -61.77 -29.52 -1.42
N SER A 2 -62.33 -28.61 -0.63
CA SER A 2 -61.54 -27.71 0.25
C SER A 2 -60.80 -28.56 1.28
N LEU A 3 -59.49 -28.35 1.44
CA LEU A 3 -58.74 -29.00 2.52
C LEU A 3 -59.31 -28.52 3.88
N PRO A 4 -59.47 -29.41 4.87
CA PRO A 4 -59.93 -29.00 6.19
C PRO A 4 -58.82 -28.23 6.92
N CYS A 5 -59.17 -27.03 7.42
CA CYS A 5 -58.31 -26.15 8.21
C CYS A 5 -58.49 -26.46 9.70
N ASP A 6 -57.90 -27.56 10.16
CA ASP A 6 -58.09 -28.10 11.52
C ASP A 6 -56.97 -27.70 12.51
N LEU A 7 -56.02 -26.88 12.07
CA LEU A 7 -54.86 -26.41 12.86
C LEU A 7 -54.68 -24.89 12.71
N GLU A 8 -54.62 -24.19 13.83
CA GLU A 8 -54.23 -22.78 13.95
C GLU A 8 -52.78 -22.70 14.46
N VAL A 9 -51.88 -22.18 13.64
CA VAL A 9 -50.48 -21.93 14.06
C VAL A 9 -50.26 -20.44 14.15
N ASN A 10 -50.02 -19.93 15.35
CA ASN A 10 -49.60 -18.56 15.58
C ASN A 10 -48.08 -18.50 15.62
N VAL A 11 -47.48 -17.62 14.82
CA VAL A 11 -46.04 -17.41 14.74
C VAL A 11 -45.69 -16.03 15.30
N ASN A 12 -44.87 -16.02 16.36
CA ASN A 12 -44.34 -14.83 17.03
C ASN A 12 -45.41 -13.79 17.45
N ASP A 13 -46.66 -14.22 17.69
CA ASP A 13 -47.82 -13.34 17.93
C ASP A 13 -48.11 -12.31 16.83
N GLU A 14 -47.47 -12.45 15.66
CA GLU A 14 -47.64 -11.55 14.52
C GLU A 14 -48.72 -12.04 13.56
N GLN A 15 -48.71 -13.34 13.25
CA GLN A 15 -49.58 -13.91 12.22
C GLN A 15 -50.04 -15.32 12.57
N THR A 16 -51.35 -15.56 12.38
CA THR A 16 -51.97 -16.88 12.55
C THR A 16 -52.27 -17.52 11.19
N PHE A 17 -51.85 -18.76 11.02
CA PHE A 17 -52.06 -19.56 9.81
C PHE A 17 -53.09 -20.66 10.05
N LEU A 18 -54.07 -20.76 9.14
CA LEU A 18 -55.10 -21.80 9.15
C LEU A 18 -54.71 -22.93 8.20
N LEU A 19 -54.42 -24.09 8.78
CA LEU A 19 -53.70 -25.17 8.11
C LEU A 19 -54.36 -26.53 8.45
N SER A 20 -54.11 -27.54 7.64
CA SER A 20 -54.45 -28.95 7.88
C SER A 20 -53.38 -29.71 8.69
N GLN A 21 -53.77 -30.21 9.86
CA GLN A 21 -52.91 -31.04 10.71
C GLN A 21 -52.32 -32.27 9.99
N ASN A 22 -53.07 -32.87 9.07
CA ASN A 22 -52.68 -34.11 8.37
C ASN A 22 -51.47 -33.94 7.42
N ILE A 23 -51.12 -32.70 7.09
CA ILE A 23 -50.05 -32.38 6.13
C ILE A 23 -48.79 -31.91 6.86
N LEU A 24 -48.93 -31.07 7.88
CA LEU A 24 -47.80 -30.49 8.59
C LEU A 24 -47.22 -31.40 9.66
N LEU A 25 -48.08 -32.00 10.49
CA LEU A 25 -47.64 -32.79 11.64
C LEU A 25 -46.75 -33.98 11.26
N PRO A 26 -47.01 -34.73 10.16
CA PRO A 26 -46.14 -35.83 9.77
C PRO A 26 -44.72 -35.40 9.44
N ARG A 27 -44.52 -34.14 9.00
CA ARG A 27 -43.23 -33.61 8.51
C ARG A 27 -42.47 -32.75 9.51
N CYS A 28 -43.14 -32.24 10.55
CA CYS A 28 -42.56 -31.30 11.51
C CYS A 28 -42.57 -31.90 12.91
N GLY A 29 -41.41 -32.36 13.40
CA GLY A 29 -41.29 -33.02 14.70
C GLY A 29 -41.72 -32.15 15.87
N ARG A 30 -41.38 -30.85 15.83
CA ARG A 30 -41.76 -29.91 16.89
C ARG A 30 -43.27 -29.69 16.96
N LEU A 31 -43.91 -29.43 15.81
CA LEU A 31 -45.36 -29.25 15.74
C LEU A 31 -46.08 -30.52 16.19
N MET A 32 -45.58 -31.70 15.82
CA MET A 32 -46.11 -32.99 16.27
C MET A 32 -46.06 -33.11 17.79
N ARG A 33 -44.93 -32.75 18.44
CA ARG A 33 -44.84 -32.79 19.90
C ARG A 33 -45.72 -31.75 20.60
N GLU A 34 -45.80 -30.53 20.08
CA GLU A 34 -46.73 -29.51 20.62
C GLU A 34 -48.18 -29.97 20.52
N TYR A 35 -48.57 -30.55 19.38
CA TYR A 35 -49.88 -31.14 19.17
C TYR A 35 -50.18 -32.22 20.23
N TRP A 36 -49.27 -33.18 20.43
CA TRP A 36 -49.45 -34.23 21.44
C TRP A 36 -49.43 -33.69 22.88
N ARG A 37 -48.65 -32.64 23.17
CA ARG A 37 -48.64 -32.00 24.48
C ARG A 37 -49.99 -31.36 24.77
N ASN A 38 -50.54 -30.61 23.82
CA ASN A 38 -51.85 -29.96 23.96
C ASN A 38 -52.99 -30.97 24.06
N LEU A 39 -52.89 -32.10 23.35
CA LEU A 39 -53.86 -33.20 23.47
C LEU A 39 -53.81 -33.85 24.87
N LYS A 40 -52.60 -34.05 25.43
CA LYS A 40 -52.41 -34.63 26.78
C LYS A 40 -52.77 -33.67 27.91
N ALA A 41 -52.62 -32.35 27.70
CA ALA A 41 -52.90 -31.31 28.68
C ALA A 41 -54.41 -31.07 28.93
N GLY A 42 -55.31 -31.73 28.19
CA GLY A 42 -56.73 -31.76 28.51
C GLY A 42 -57.49 -30.45 28.29
N THR A 43 -56.97 -29.52 27.49
CA THR A 43 -57.62 -28.24 27.16
C THR A 43 -58.83 -28.38 26.21
N GLN A 44 -59.51 -29.52 26.21
CA GLN A 44 -60.80 -29.69 25.56
C GLN A 44 -61.91 -29.28 26.53
N SER A 45 -62.28 -27.99 26.47
CA SER A 45 -63.60 -27.60 26.97
C SER A 45 -64.66 -28.36 26.17
N LYS A 46 -65.53 -29.09 26.88
CA LYS A 46 -66.68 -29.83 26.37
C LYS A 46 -67.71 -28.88 25.75
N CYS A 47 -67.48 -28.35 24.54
CA CYS A 47 -68.55 -27.76 23.73
C CYS A 47 -68.31 -28.06 22.24
N GLU A 48 -69.39 -28.53 21.61
CA GLU A 48 -69.46 -29.04 20.25
C GLU A 48 -69.20 -27.99 19.17
N ARG A 49 -68.07 -28.14 18.47
CA ARG A 49 -67.83 -28.00 17.02
C ARG A 49 -66.31 -27.96 16.84
N ALA A 50 -65.75 -28.98 16.19
CA ALA A 50 -64.34 -29.16 15.82
C ALA A 50 -63.41 -28.05 16.35
N ALA A 51 -62.97 -28.16 17.60
CA ALA A 51 -62.10 -27.16 18.20
C ALA A 51 -60.76 -27.21 17.45
N VAL A 52 -60.55 -26.23 16.58
CA VAL A 52 -59.31 -26.04 15.83
C VAL A 52 -58.17 -25.92 16.83
N LEU A 53 -57.18 -26.81 16.75
CA LEU A 53 -56.10 -26.85 17.73
C LEU A 53 -55.16 -25.67 17.49
N ARG A 54 -54.85 -24.90 18.55
CA ARG A 54 -53.96 -23.75 18.49
C ARG A 54 -52.55 -24.13 18.96
N ILE A 55 -51.54 -23.83 18.14
CA ILE A 55 -50.13 -23.96 18.48
C ILE A 55 -49.49 -22.57 18.38
N PHE A 56 -48.71 -22.21 19.40
CA PHE A 56 -47.92 -20.98 19.42
C PHE A 56 -46.46 -21.34 19.17
N LEU A 57 -45.85 -20.67 18.20
CA LEU A 57 -44.45 -20.79 17.85
C LEU A 57 -43.76 -19.46 18.14
N ASP A 58 -43.02 -19.43 19.24
CA ASP A 58 -42.28 -18.23 19.68
C ASP A 58 -40.83 -18.27 19.22
N ASP A 59 -40.23 -17.10 18.98
CA ASP A 59 -38.83 -16.92 18.54
C ASP A 59 -38.48 -17.67 17.24
N MET A 60 -39.42 -17.74 16.31
CA MET A 60 -39.21 -18.47 15.05
C MET A 60 -38.33 -17.65 14.08
N PRO A 61 -37.22 -18.23 13.57
CA PRO A 61 -36.26 -17.50 12.75
C PRO A 61 -36.89 -17.05 11.42
N GLY A 62 -36.81 -15.75 11.11
CA GLY A 62 -37.43 -15.18 9.91
C GLY A 62 -38.92 -14.86 9.99
N GLY A 63 -39.55 -15.11 11.15
CA GLY A 63 -40.93 -14.74 11.41
C GLY A 63 -41.94 -15.39 10.46
N SER A 64 -43.16 -14.86 10.43
CA SER A 64 -44.28 -15.48 9.73
C SER A 64 -44.02 -15.79 8.25
N ARG A 65 -43.24 -14.96 7.56
CA ARG A 65 -42.86 -15.15 6.15
C ARG A 65 -42.04 -16.42 5.92
N ALA A 66 -41.15 -16.77 6.83
CA ALA A 66 -40.35 -17.97 6.72
C ALA A 66 -41.19 -19.23 6.98
N PHE A 67 -42.14 -19.15 7.92
CA PHE A 67 -43.12 -20.21 8.16
C PHE A 67 -44.04 -20.44 6.96
N GLU A 68 -44.48 -19.36 6.30
CA GLU A 68 -45.29 -19.47 5.08
C GLU A 68 -44.55 -20.25 3.98
N GLN A 69 -43.24 -20.04 3.83
CA GLN A 69 -42.43 -20.82 2.89
C GLN A 69 -42.43 -22.30 3.28
N VAL A 70 -42.10 -22.62 4.53
CA VAL A 70 -42.09 -24.02 5.00
C VAL A 70 -43.46 -24.68 4.87
N ALA A 71 -44.54 -23.98 5.22
CA ALA A 71 -45.90 -24.47 5.01
C ALA A 71 -46.13 -24.77 3.53
N ARG A 72 -45.76 -23.89 2.60
CA ARG A 72 -45.87 -24.17 1.15
C ARG A 72 -45.18 -25.47 0.74
N PHE A 73 -43.99 -25.76 1.29
CA PHE A 73 -43.29 -27.04 1.05
C PHE A 73 -44.07 -28.25 1.55
N CYS A 74 -44.75 -28.14 2.68
CA CYS A 74 -45.59 -29.23 3.20
C CYS A 74 -46.88 -29.42 2.38
N TYR A 75 -47.58 -28.35 1.99
CA TYR A 75 -48.90 -28.41 1.33
C TYR A 75 -48.88 -28.69 -0.15
N LYS A 76 -47.87 -28.19 -0.85
CA LYS A 76 -47.74 -28.39 -2.28
C LYS A 76 -46.43 -29.11 -2.50
N ARG A 77 -46.45 -30.19 -3.27
CA ARG A 77 -45.25 -30.70 -3.99
C ARG A 77 -44.67 -29.65 -4.97
N CYS A 78 -45.00 -28.38 -4.84
CA CYS A 78 -44.28 -27.29 -5.49
C CYS A 78 -42.97 -27.16 -4.75
N TRP A 79 -41.89 -27.52 -5.45
CA TRP A 79 -40.53 -27.10 -5.16
C TRP A 79 -40.56 -25.68 -4.55
N ILE A 80 -40.23 -25.51 -3.28
CA ILE A 80 -39.66 -24.22 -2.90
C ILE A 80 -38.39 -24.16 -3.72
N GLU A 81 -38.28 -23.17 -4.59
CA GLU A 81 -37.02 -22.93 -5.28
C GLU A 81 -36.00 -22.52 -4.21
N VAL A 82 -35.15 -23.45 -3.82
CA VAL A 82 -34.04 -23.17 -2.92
C VAL A 82 -33.04 -22.36 -3.72
N ARG A 83 -32.72 -21.19 -3.20
CA ARG A 83 -31.85 -20.20 -3.81
C ARG A 83 -30.79 -19.78 -2.80
N PRO A 84 -29.63 -19.25 -3.27
CA PRO A 84 -28.58 -18.79 -2.37
C PRO A 84 -29.04 -17.73 -1.36
N ASP A 85 -30.06 -16.93 -1.68
CA ASP A 85 -30.61 -15.89 -0.80
C ASP A 85 -31.56 -16.41 0.30
N ASN A 86 -32.15 -17.61 0.13
CA ASN A 86 -33.17 -18.13 1.05
C ASN A 86 -32.74 -19.42 1.79
N VAL A 87 -31.71 -20.12 1.32
CA VAL A 87 -31.34 -21.44 1.85
C VAL A 87 -30.95 -21.40 3.33
N ALA A 88 -30.23 -20.37 3.78
CA ALA A 88 -29.84 -20.24 5.19
C ALA A 88 -31.06 -20.06 6.10
N LEU A 89 -32.06 -19.31 5.62
CA LEU A 89 -33.33 -19.10 6.31
C LEU A 89 -34.12 -20.41 6.40
N LEU A 90 -34.28 -21.10 5.27
CA LEU A 90 -34.99 -22.37 5.20
C LEU A 90 -34.34 -23.43 6.10
N ARG A 91 -33.01 -23.51 6.11
CA ARG A 91 -32.27 -24.41 7.01
C ARG A 91 -32.53 -24.10 8.48
N SER A 92 -32.52 -22.81 8.84
CA SER A 92 -32.76 -22.35 10.22
C SER A 92 -34.17 -22.66 10.70
N VAL A 93 -35.18 -22.46 9.85
CA VAL A 93 -36.58 -22.80 10.18
C VAL A 93 -36.81 -24.30 10.20
N ALA A 94 -36.23 -25.03 9.25
CA ALA A 94 -36.35 -26.49 9.18
C ALA A 94 -35.80 -27.15 10.45
N GLU A 95 -34.67 -26.65 10.97
CA GLU A 95 -34.13 -27.08 12.26
C GLU A 95 -35.08 -26.71 13.41
N TYR A 96 -35.55 -25.46 13.47
CA TYR A 96 -36.45 -25.00 14.54
C TYR A 96 -37.73 -25.85 14.62
N LEU A 97 -38.27 -26.28 13.47
CA LEU A 97 -39.45 -27.13 13.36
C LEU A 97 -39.15 -28.63 13.43
N GLU A 98 -37.87 -29.00 13.45
CA GLU A 98 -37.34 -30.36 13.45
C GLU A 98 -37.88 -31.19 12.28
N MET A 99 -37.67 -30.67 11.07
CA MET A 99 -38.04 -31.30 9.81
C MET A 99 -36.93 -32.25 9.34
N THR A 100 -36.65 -33.28 10.15
CA THR A 100 -35.64 -34.30 9.89
C THR A 100 -36.18 -35.43 9.01
N GLU A 101 -35.29 -36.31 8.53
CA GLU A 101 -35.65 -37.51 7.76
C GLU A 101 -36.51 -38.51 8.56
N GLU A 102 -36.50 -38.43 9.90
CA GLU A 102 -37.37 -39.25 10.77
C GLU A 102 -38.86 -38.98 10.52
N PHE A 103 -39.18 -37.74 10.09
CA PHE A 103 -40.52 -37.27 9.81
C PHE A 103 -40.85 -37.31 8.30
N GLY A 104 -40.00 -37.95 7.49
CA GLY A 104 -40.28 -38.24 6.08
C GLY A 104 -39.05 -38.09 5.20
N ALA A 105 -38.94 -38.94 4.18
CA ALA A 105 -37.79 -38.92 3.27
C ALA A 105 -37.72 -37.63 2.43
N GLY A 106 -36.52 -37.05 2.31
CA GLY A 106 -36.26 -35.81 1.58
C GLY A 106 -36.93 -34.59 2.24
N ASN A 107 -36.91 -34.54 3.58
CA ASN A 107 -37.45 -33.44 4.33
C ASN A 107 -36.59 -32.18 4.18
N LEU A 108 -37.06 -31.04 4.69
CA LEU A 108 -36.46 -29.75 4.36
C LEU A 108 -35.01 -29.61 4.83
N ILE A 109 -34.63 -30.27 5.93
CA ILE A 109 -33.24 -30.32 6.42
C ILE A 109 -32.34 -30.99 5.37
N GLU A 110 -32.59 -32.25 5.01
CA GLU A 110 -31.80 -32.98 4.00
C GLU A 110 -31.81 -32.25 2.66
N TYR A 111 -32.97 -31.74 2.24
CA TYR A 111 -33.11 -31.03 0.96
C TYR A 111 -32.22 -29.77 0.89
N THR A 112 -32.14 -29.00 1.99
CA THR A 112 -31.26 -27.82 2.06
C THR A 112 -29.78 -28.21 2.19
N GLU A 113 -29.46 -29.32 2.87
CA GLU A 113 -28.09 -29.87 2.95
C GLU A 113 -27.58 -30.34 1.59
N VAL A 114 -28.39 -31.08 0.84
CA VAL A 114 -28.07 -31.51 -0.52
C VAL A 114 -27.83 -30.29 -1.40
N PHE A 115 -28.68 -29.26 -1.31
CA PHE A 115 -28.46 -28.03 -2.07
C PHE A 115 -27.15 -27.32 -1.67
N LEU A 116 -26.88 -27.15 -0.38
CA LEU A 116 -25.64 -26.55 0.12
C LEU A 116 -24.39 -27.37 -0.25
N SER A 117 -24.50 -28.69 -0.38
CA SER A 117 -23.38 -29.55 -0.83
C SER A 117 -22.91 -29.21 -2.25
N THR A 118 -23.78 -28.58 -3.06
CA THR A 118 -23.46 -28.15 -4.42
C THR A 118 -22.73 -26.80 -4.49
N ILE A 119 -22.45 -26.15 -3.34
CA ILE A 119 -21.86 -24.81 -3.24
C ILE A 119 -20.54 -24.65 -3.99
N SER A 120 -19.74 -25.72 -4.09
CA SER A 120 -18.48 -25.73 -4.85
C SER A 120 -18.69 -25.33 -6.33
N ASN A 121 -19.87 -25.59 -6.88
CA ASN A 121 -20.23 -25.27 -8.27
C ASN A 121 -20.85 -23.87 -8.43
N TRP A 122 -21.18 -23.19 -7.33
CA TRP A 122 -21.88 -21.91 -7.38
C TRP A 122 -20.97 -20.77 -7.87
N SER A 123 -21.59 -19.68 -8.34
CA SER A 123 -20.83 -18.47 -8.64
C SER A 123 -20.37 -17.79 -7.35
N TRP A 124 -19.30 -16.99 -7.43
CA TRP A 124 -18.84 -16.18 -6.29
C TRP A 124 -19.94 -15.25 -5.75
N LYS A 125 -20.76 -14.69 -6.65
CA LYS A 125 -21.88 -13.81 -6.29
C LYS A 125 -22.95 -14.54 -5.48
N ASP A 126 -23.25 -15.78 -5.86
CA ASP A 126 -24.22 -16.61 -5.13
C ASP A 126 -23.72 -16.92 -3.73
N ILE A 127 -22.43 -17.24 -3.56
CA ILE A 127 -21.84 -17.50 -2.24
C ILE A 127 -21.83 -16.24 -1.37
N ILE A 128 -21.51 -15.07 -1.93
CA ILE A 128 -21.58 -13.79 -1.20
C ILE A 128 -23.02 -13.45 -0.81
N THR A 129 -23.99 -13.72 -1.70
CA THR A 129 -25.42 -13.53 -1.39
C THR A 129 -25.87 -14.43 -0.23
N LEU A 130 -25.39 -15.67 -0.19
CA LEU A 130 -25.62 -16.58 0.92
C LEU A 130 -24.99 -16.05 2.22
N LEU A 131 -23.76 -15.55 2.19
CA LEU A 131 -23.12 -14.92 3.35
C LEU A 131 -23.94 -13.74 3.89
N HIS A 132 -24.48 -12.89 3.03
CA HIS A 132 -25.38 -11.80 3.43
C HIS A 132 -26.64 -12.29 4.14
N SER A 133 -27.28 -13.33 3.61
CA SER A 133 -28.47 -13.89 4.29
C SER A 133 -28.11 -14.46 5.67
N CYS A 134 -26.91 -15.00 5.84
CA CYS A 134 -26.42 -15.51 7.12
C CYS A 134 -26.21 -14.42 8.17
N GLU A 135 -25.90 -13.17 7.80
CA GLU A 135 -25.71 -12.07 8.75
C GLU A 135 -26.96 -11.82 9.61
N THR A 136 -28.15 -11.93 9.00
CA THR A 136 -29.44 -11.76 9.69
C THR A 136 -29.83 -12.95 10.58
N LEU A 137 -29.11 -14.07 10.46
CA LEU A 137 -29.43 -15.36 11.09
C LEU A 137 -28.37 -15.82 12.10
N LEU A 138 -27.43 -14.94 12.46
CA LEU A 138 -26.48 -15.23 13.53
C LEU A 138 -27.22 -15.32 14.88
N PRO A 139 -26.90 -16.33 15.74
CA PRO A 139 -25.80 -17.30 15.64
C PRO A 139 -26.18 -18.63 14.96
N LEU A 140 -27.43 -18.83 14.52
CA LEU A 140 -27.90 -20.11 13.96
C LEU A 140 -27.11 -20.53 12.72
N ALA A 141 -26.84 -19.59 11.81
CA ALA A 141 -26.06 -19.87 10.60
C ALA A 141 -24.64 -20.40 10.90
N GLU A 142 -24.03 -19.97 12.02
CA GLU A 142 -22.73 -20.46 12.47
C GLU A 142 -22.83 -21.85 13.10
N LYS A 143 -23.86 -22.09 13.92
CA LYS A 143 -24.15 -23.42 14.49
C LYS A 143 -24.27 -24.50 13.40
N PHE A 144 -24.85 -24.15 12.25
CA PHE A 144 -25.02 -25.06 11.12
C PHE A 144 -23.80 -25.15 10.19
N GLY A 145 -22.72 -24.41 10.46
CA GLY A 145 -21.51 -24.42 9.65
C GLY A 145 -21.67 -23.80 8.25
N ILE A 146 -22.77 -23.11 7.96
CA ILE A 146 -23.04 -22.53 6.62
C ILE A 146 -21.99 -21.46 6.28
N ILE A 147 -21.64 -20.62 7.26
CA ILE A 147 -20.64 -19.56 7.08
C ILE A 147 -19.27 -20.17 6.76
N GLN A 148 -18.88 -21.21 7.51
CA GLN A 148 -17.60 -21.89 7.30
C GLN A 148 -17.57 -22.53 5.90
N LEU A 149 -18.64 -23.23 5.51
CA LEU A 149 -18.77 -23.82 4.18
C LEU A 149 -18.63 -22.78 3.05
N CYS A 150 -19.28 -21.61 3.20
CA CYS A 150 -19.19 -20.52 2.22
C CYS A 150 -17.76 -19.99 2.10
N VAL A 151 -17.15 -19.68 3.23
CA VAL A 151 -15.81 -19.10 3.31
C VAL A 151 -14.76 -20.09 2.79
N ASP A 152 -14.87 -21.38 3.12
CA ASP A 152 -13.99 -22.44 2.62
C ASP A 152 -14.13 -22.62 1.10
N SER A 153 -15.37 -22.55 0.59
CA SER A 153 -15.64 -22.60 -0.85
C SER A 153 -15.04 -21.41 -1.59
N LEU A 154 -15.11 -20.20 -1.02
CA LEU A 154 -14.46 -19.01 -1.57
C LEU A 154 -12.94 -19.15 -1.57
N ALA A 155 -12.36 -19.64 -0.48
CA ALA A 155 -10.92 -19.84 -0.35
C ALA A 155 -10.40 -20.91 -1.32
N LEU A 156 -11.12 -22.03 -1.46
CA LEU A 156 -10.81 -23.06 -2.44
C LEU A 156 -10.85 -22.53 -3.88
N LYS A 157 -11.89 -21.77 -4.23
CA LYS A 157 -12.00 -21.11 -5.55
C LYS A 157 -10.87 -20.11 -5.78
N ALA A 158 -10.50 -19.34 -4.74
CA ALA A 158 -9.39 -18.38 -4.80
C ALA A 158 -8.06 -19.09 -5.07
N LYS A 159 -7.87 -20.28 -4.50
CA LYS A 159 -6.67 -21.11 -4.69
C LYS A 159 -6.63 -21.80 -6.06
N SER A 160 -7.78 -22.26 -6.57
CA SER A 160 -7.84 -22.99 -7.84
C SER A 160 -7.78 -22.09 -9.07
N HIS A 161 -8.22 -20.83 -8.96
CA HIS A 161 -8.04 -19.85 -10.01
C HIS A 161 -6.62 -19.29 -9.96
N ASP A 162 -5.69 -19.97 -10.64
CA ASP A 162 -4.38 -19.41 -10.98
C ASP A 162 -4.57 -18.01 -11.60
N TYR A 163 -4.15 -17.00 -10.83
CA TYR A 163 -3.99 -15.59 -11.18
C TYR A 163 -5.26 -14.83 -11.59
N CYS A 164 -5.91 -14.16 -10.62
CA CYS A 164 -6.36 -12.79 -10.89
C CYS A 164 -5.14 -12.00 -11.38
N THR A 165 -5.10 -11.68 -12.67
CA THR A 165 -4.06 -10.90 -13.33
C THR A 165 -4.12 -9.46 -12.79
N PHE A 166 -3.61 -9.24 -11.59
CA PHE A 166 -3.33 -7.90 -11.06
C PHE A 166 -1.93 -7.49 -11.52
N SER A 167 -1.82 -7.17 -12.81
CA SER A 167 -0.71 -6.38 -13.29
C SER A 167 -0.88 -4.97 -12.74
N SER A 168 -0.13 -4.62 -11.69
CA SER A 168 0.13 -3.21 -11.40
C SER A 168 0.88 -2.61 -12.60
N PRO A 169 0.53 -1.41 -13.07
CA PRO A 169 1.40 -0.70 -13.99
C PRO A 169 2.67 -0.37 -13.20
N ASN A 170 3.77 -1.07 -13.52
CA ASN A 170 5.08 -0.66 -13.07
C ASN A 170 5.34 0.73 -13.65
N SER A 171 5.45 1.71 -12.77
CA SER A 171 6.17 2.95 -13.01
C SER A 171 7.62 2.58 -13.33
N ASN A 172 7.98 2.63 -14.61
CA ASN A 172 9.30 2.97 -15.14
C ASN A 172 9.22 3.04 -16.67
N ASP A 173 8.74 4.18 -17.17
CA ASP A 173 9.13 4.70 -18.48
C ASP A 173 9.47 6.18 -18.29
N SER A 174 10.57 6.43 -17.60
CA SER A 174 11.29 7.70 -17.65
C SER A 174 12.48 7.56 -18.59
N SER A 175 12.19 7.41 -19.88
CA SER A 175 13.15 7.65 -20.96
C SER A 175 12.43 8.17 -22.19
N ASN A 176 12.11 9.46 -22.16
CA ASN A 176 12.26 10.34 -23.32
C ASN A 176 12.48 11.76 -22.81
N ALA A 177 13.76 12.13 -22.71
CA ALA A 177 14.17 13.50 -22.57
C ALA A 177 13.87 14.21 -23.90
N CYS A 178 12.82 15.05 -23.94
CA CYS A 178 12.73 16.10 -24.94
C CYS A 178 13.62 17.27 -24.49
N SER A 179 14.89 17.18 -24.86
CA SER A 179 15.78 18.34 -24.93
C SER A 179 15.30 19.27 -26.04
N MET A 180 14.75 20.42 -25.66
CA MET A 180 14.58 21.57 -26.54
C MET A 180 15.98 22.12 -26.87
N SER A 181 16.44 21.91 -28.11
CA SER A 181 17.56 22.66 -28.70
C SER A 181 17.04 23.47 -29.88
N ALA A 182 17.20 24.79 -29.78
CA ALA A 182 16.73 25.76 -30.73
C ALA A 182 17.64 25.88 -31.97
N SER A 183 16.98 26.14 -33.10
CA SER A 183 17.38 27.00 -34.24
C SER A 183 18.39 26.48 -35.29
N PRO A 184 18.46 27.07 -36.51
CA PRO A 184 17.47 27.88 -37.27
C PRO A 184 17.29 27.42 -38.75
N LYS A 185 16.21 27.85 -39.42
CA LYS A 185 16.25 28.50 -40.77
C LYS A 185 14.86 28.84 -41.31
N SER A 186 14.60 30.15 -41.35
CA SER A 186 13.94 30.95 -42.40
C SER A 186 13.00 30.24 -43.39
N LEU A 187 11.73 30.65 -43.41
CA LEU A 187 11.00 30.87 -44.67
C LEU A 187 10.17 32.14 -44.58
N SER A 188 10.31 32.93 -45.63
CA SER A 188 9.94 34.33 -45.82
C SER A 188 8.45 34.58 -45.98
N LEU A 189 8.01 35.69 -45.41
CA LEU A 189 6.83 36.45 -45.82
C LEU A 189 7.11 37.11 -47.18
N ASN A 190 6.19 36.98 -48.14
CA ASN A 190 5.97 37.97 -49.18
C ASN A 190 4.47 38.26 -49.28
N GLN A 191 4.17 39.55 -49.26
CA GLN A 191 2.84 40.14 -49.46
C GLN A 191 2.43 40.05 -50.93
N THR A 192 1.13 40.00 -51.21
CA THR A 192 0.44 40.94 -52.12
C THR A 192 -1.07 40.64 -52.22
N SER A 193 -1.86 41.65 -51.82
CA SER A 193 -3.07 42.22 -52.47
C SER A 193 -4.09 41.36 -53.24
N GLY A 194 -5.38 41.63 -52.98
CA GLY A 194 -6.34 41.91 -54.05
C GLY A 194 -7.70 41.19 -54.02
N SER A 195 -8.72 41.92 -53.53
CA SER A 195 -10.03 42.09 -54.19
C SER A 195 -11.12 40.99 -54.16
N SER A 196 -12.18 41.32 -53.40
CA SER A 196 -13.56 41.57 -53.87
C SER A 196 -14.68 40.51 -53.76
N LYS A 197 -15.81 41.00 -53.19
CA LYS A 197 -17.27 40.71 -53.45
C LYS A 197 -17.85 39.37 -52.94
N LEU A 198 -18.83 39.34 -52.03
CA LEU A 198 -20.28 39.75 -52.02
C LEU A 198 -21.25 38.65 -52.53
N GLY A 199 -22.28 38.35 -51.71
CA GLY A 199 -23.57 37.69 -52.05
C GLY A 199 -23.72 36.26 -51.47
N ARG A 200 -24.70 35.94 -50.60
CA ARG A 200 -26.15 35.73 -50.86
C ARG A 200 -26.37 34.67 -51.97
N ASP A 201 -27.18 33.62 -51.89
CA ASP A 201 -28.43 33.38 -51.16
C ASP A 201 -28.80 31.86 -51.18
N SER A 202 -29.67 31.52 -50.23
CA SER A 202 -30.72 30.48 -50.16
C SER A 202 -30.92 29.35 -51.19
N SER A 203 -31.19 28.17 -50.60
CA SER A 203 -32.28 27.21 -50.88
C SER A 203 -32.37 26.52 -52.23
N HIS A 204 -32.45 25.17 -52.21
CA HIS A 204 -33.52 24.45 -52.90
C HIS A 204 -33.76 23.06 -52.25
N LEU A 205 -34.98 22.90 -51.73
CA LEU A 205 -35.72 21.64 -51.54
C LEU A 205 -35.73 20.87 -52.89
N SER A 206 -35.93 19.56 -53.02
CA SER A 206 -36.94 18.67 -52.42
C SER A 206 -36.84 17.30 -53.13
N TYR A 207 -37.67 16.36 -52.66
CA TYR A 207 -38.16 15.11 -53.28
C TYR A 207 -37.43 13.84 -52.83
N LEU A 208 -37.98 13.15 -51.81
CA LEU A 208 -39.07 12.15 -51.88
C LEU A 208 -38.68 10.91 -52.69
N SER A 209 -38.58 9.77 -52.00
CA SER A 209 -39.40 8.59 -52.33
C SER A 209 -39.45 7.60 -51.17
N LEU A 210 -40.68 7.17 -50.94
CA LEU A 210 -41.23 6.30 -49.91
C LEU A 210 -41.17 4.81 -50.31
N ASN A 211 -41.45 3.97 -49.31
CA ASN A 211 -42.06 2.63 -49.38
C ASN A 211 -41.12 1.45 -49.71
N ALA A 212 -41.25 0.25 -49.12
CA ALA A 212 -42.36 -0.36 -48.40
C ALA A 212 -41.91 -1.51 -47.47
N ASN A 213 -42.64 -1.67 -46.35
CA ASN A 213 -43.26 -2.89 -45.80
C ASN A 213 -42.53 -4.25 -45.90
N ARG A 214 -42.33 -4.92 -44.75
CA ARG A 214 -43.20 -6.00 -44.21
C ARG A 214 -42.55 -6.73 -43.00
N SER A 215 -43.30 -6.80 -41.91
CA SER A 215 -43.18 -7.66 -40.72
C SER A 215 -43.71 -9.09 -41.01
N PRO A 216 -43.90 -10.01 -40.04
CA PRO A 216 -43.10 -10.42 -38.85
C PRO A 216 -42.96 -11.98 -38.74
N SER A 217 -42.12 -12.53 -37.85
CA SER A 217 -42.35 -13.82 -37.15
C SER A 217 -41.22 -14.24 -36.20
N SER A 218 -41.61 -14.60 -34.98
CA SER A 218 -40.88 -15.38 -33.95
C SER A 218 -41.05 -16.90 -34.21
N PRO A 219 -40.58 -17.87 -33.37
CA PRO A 219 -39.64 -17.85 -32.22
C PRO A 219 -38.65 -19.09 -32.16
N CYS A 220 -37.86 -19.18 -31.07
CA CYS A 220 -37.19 -20.39 -30.52
C CYS A 220 -35.99 -20.98 -31.34
N SER A 221 -34.91 -21.57 -30.81
CA SER A 221 -34.39 -21.94 -29.49
C SER A 221 -33.05 -22.68 -29.71
N LEU A 222 -32.21 -22.78 -28.66
CA LEU A 222 -31.11 -23.76 -28.44
C LEU A 222 -29.73 -23.52 -29.07
N ASP A 223 -28.75 -23.31 -28.18
CA ASP A 223 -27.30 -23.56 -28.29
C ASP A 223 -26.98 -25.02 -28.74
N PRO A 224 -25.74 -25.44 -29.14
CA PRO A 224 -24.45 -24.92 -28.66
C PRO A 224 -23.22 -24.95 -29.62
N CYS A 225 -22.15 -24.29 -29.14
CA CYS A 225 -20.71 -24.55 -29.34
C CYS A 225 -20.04 -24.40 -30.73
N CYS A 226 -19.16 -23.38 -30.78
CA CYS A 226 -17.81 -23.38 -31.34
C CYS A 226 -17.56 -23.94 -32.75
N THR A 227 -17.26 -23.06 -33.70
CA THR A 227 -16.29 -23.37 -34.75
C THR A 227 -15.45 -22.14 -35.10
N ILE A 228 -14.15 -22.35 -35.07
CA ILE A 228 -13.07 -21.40 -35.37
C ILE A 228 -13.03 -21.15 -36.88
N SER A 229 -13.04 -19.89 -37.31
CA SER A 229 -12.20 -19.44 -38.43
C SER A 229 -12.08 -17.92 -38.54
N PRO A 230 -10.98 -17.43 -39.14
CA PRO A 230 -10.40 -16.12 -38.89
C PRO A 230 -10.71 -15.11 -40.00
N HIS A 231 -10.22 -13.89 -39.81
CA HIS A 231 -10.31 -12.69 -40.66
C HIS A 231 -11.42 -11.72 -40.29
N CYS A 232 -11.05 -10.65 -39.58
CA CYS A 232 -11.46 -9.29 -39.94
C CYS A 232 -10.46 -8.27 -39.36
N ASN A 233 -10.28 -7.21 -40.13
CA ASN A 233 -9.17 -6.27 -40.14
C ASN A 233 -9.14 -5.28 -38.96
N LEU A 234 -7.91 -4.85 -38.66
CA LEU A 234 -7.54 -3.64 -37.93
C LEU A 234 -8.30 -2.41 -38.46
N ASN A 235 -9.13 -1.80 -37.62
CA ASN A 235 -9.14 -0.36 -37.31
C ASN A 235 -10.46 0.05 -36.62
N SER A 236 -10.45 0.03 -35.29
CA SER A 236 -11.19 1.02 -34.50
C SER A 236 -10.49 1.16 -33.15
N ARG A 237 -9.81 2.30 -32.99
CA ARG A 237 -9.01 2.65 -31.82
C ARG A 237 -9.93 3.01 -30.65
N ASN A 238 -9.63 2.38 -29.50
CA ASN A 238 -9.68 2.94 -28.15
C ASN A 238 -11.00 3.20 -27.43
N HIS A 239 -11.97 2.29 -27.52
CA HIS A 239 -12.97 2.14 -26.44
C HIS A 239 -13.42 0.69 -26.29
N HIS A 240 -12.65 -0.16 -25.59
CA HIS A 240 -13.09 -1.33 -24.80
C HIS A 240 -11.91 -2.28 -24.50
N CYS A 241 -11.28 -2.13 -23.33
CA CYS A 241 -10.58 -3.22 -22.63
C CYS A 241 -10.16 -2.87 -21.19
N HIS A 242 -10.90 -1.99 -20.50
CA HIS A 242 -10.68 -1.68 -19.07
C HIS A 242 -11.75 -2.29 -18.15
N PHE A 243 -12.65 -3.11 -18.70
CA PHE A 243 -13.77 -3.74 -17.99
C PHE A 243 -13.45 -5.21 -17.70
N LYS A 244 -13.56 -5.61 -16.41
CA LYS A 244 -13.33 -6.95 -15.80
C LYS A 244 -11.92 -7.29 -15.28
N GLN A 245 -11.37 -6.48 -14.37
CA GLN A 245 -10.33 -6.95 -13.43
C GLN A 245 -10.70 -6.86 -11.93
N ASN A 246 -11.85 -6.27 -11.55
CA ASN A 246 -12.20 -6.00 -10.13
C ASN A 246 -13.62 -6.46 -9.70
N TRP A 247 -14.29 -7.34 -10.44
CA TRP A 247 -15.73 -7.61 -10.23
C TRP A 247 -16.07 -8.20 -8.84
N TRP A 248 -15.14 -8.90 -8.20
CA TRP A 248 -15.35 -9.47 -6.86
C TRP A 248 -15.11 -8.44 -5.73
N CYS A 249 -14.44 -7.32 -6.01
CA CYS A 249 -14.12 -6.30 -4.99
C CYS A 249 -15.36 -5.50 -4.57
N GLU A 250 -16.28 -5.20 -5.50
CA GLU A 250 -17.53 -4.50 -5.20
C GLU A 250 -18.45 -5.36 -4.33
N ASP A 251 -18.61 -6.63 -4.68
CA ASP A 251 -19.44 -7.56 -3.91
C ASP A 251 -18.83 -7.86 -2.52
N MET A 252 -17.49 -8.01 -2.41
CA MET A 252 -16.84 -8.16 -1.09
C MET A 252 -16.89 -6.90 -0.22
N SER A 253 -16.95 -5.72 -0.82
CA SER A 253 -17.03 -4.45 -0.08
C SER A 253 -18.32 -4.30 0.72
N SER A 254 -19.36 -5.06 0.35
CA SER A 254 -20.64 -5.06 1.05
C SER A 254 -20.65 -5.91 2.33
N LEU A 255 -19.69 -6.82 2.52
CA LEU A 255 -19.64 -7.73 3.66
C LEU A 255 -19.36 -6.99 4.98
N SER A 256 -19.99 -7.44 6.07
CA SER A 256 -19.65 -6.96 7.42
C SER A 256 -18.20 -7.27 7.82
N THR A 257 -17.67 -6.51 8.78
CA THR A 257 -16.33 -6.74 9.36
C THR A 257 -16.19 -8.17 9.90
N TYR A 258 -17.25 -8.71 10.50
CA TYR A 258 -17.30 -10.09 11.00
C TYR A 258 -17.07 -11.11 9.88
N MET A 259 -17.80 -11.01 8.78
CA MET A 259 -17.66 -11.93 7.65
C MET A 259 -16.29 -11.80 6.98
N MET A 260 -15.74 -10.58 6.93
CA MET A 260 -14.38 -10.36 6.43
C MET A 260 -13.32 -11.02 7.31
N GLU A 261 -13.40 -10.92 8.64
CA GLU A 261 -12.47 -11.61 9.56
C GLU A 261 -12.50 -13.14 9.37
N ARG A 262 -13.69 -13.72 9.22
CA ARG A 262 -13.87 -15.15 8.94
C ARG A 262 -13.26 -15.52 7.59
N LEU A 263 -13.51 -14.72 6.55
CA LEU A 263 -12.93 -14.92 5.23
C LEU A 263 -11.41 -14.93 5.29
N ILE A 264 -10.79 -13.92 5.89
CA ILE A 264 -9.32 -13.84 5.99
C ILE A 264 -8.75 -15.06 6.73
N SER A 265 -9.37 -15.46 7.83
CA SER A 265 -8.91 -16.60 8.64
C SER A 265 -8.93 -17.92 7.85
N ALA A 266 -9.90 -18.10 6.95
CA ALA A 266 -9.87 -19.23 6.04
C ALA A 266 -8.84 -19.06 4.92
N LEU A 267 -8.71 -17.87 4.32
CA LEU A 267 -7.67 -17.63 3.29
C LEU A 267 -6.26 -17.93 3.83
N GLU A 268 -5.99 -17.61 5.11
CA GLU A 268 -4.77 -17.98 5.84
C GLU A 268 -4.64 -19.52 5.96
N THR A 269 -5.72 -20.21 6.36
CA THR A 269 -5.76 -21.67 6.47
C THR A 269 -5.48 -22.38 5.13
N TYR A 270 -6.00 -21.85 4.03
CA TYR A 270 -5.77 -22.39 2.68
C TYR A 270 -4.41 -22.02 2.07
N SER A 271 -3.57 -21.29 2.82
CA SER A 271 -2.23 -20.84 2.43
C SER A 271 -2.19 -19.96 1.18
N ILE A 272 -3.15 -19.05 1.04
CA ILE A 272 -3.12 -18.05 -0.03
C ILE A 272 -2.04 -17.01 0.27
N GLU A 273 -1.31 -16.55 -0.75
CA GLU A 273 -0.22 -15.59 -0.52
C GLU A 273 -0.75 -14.31 0.15
N HIS A 274 -0.07 -13.87 1.20
CA HIS A 274 -0.42 -12.69 1.99
C HIS A 274 -0.56 -11.42 1.15
N LYS A 275 0.09 -11.35 -0.03
CA LYS A 275 -0.01 -10.25 -0.99
C LYS A 275 -1.42 -10.09 -1.55
N TYR A 276 -2.12 -11.19 -1.83
CA TYR A 276 -3.50 -11.13 -2.30
C TYR A 276 -4.45 -10.77 -1.18
N ILE A 277 -4.24 -11.34 0.00
CA ILE A 277 -5.02 -11.03 1.20
C ILE A 277 -4.92 -9.53 1.55
N ALA A 278 -3.71 -8.98 1.54
CA ALA A 278 -3.48 -7.55 1.76
C ALA A 278 -4.21 -6.69 0.72
N LYS A 279 -4.18 -7.07 -0.56
CA LYS A 279 -4.92 -6.36 -1.62
C LYS A 279 -6.44 -6.39 -1.40
N ILE A 280 -7.01 -7.54 -1.02
CA ILE A 280 -8.44 -7.69 -0.69
C ILE A 280 -8.80 -6.71 0.43
N LEU A 281 -8.03 -6.72 1.52
CA LEU A 281 -8.26 -5.87 2.68
C LEU A 281 -8.15 -4.38 2.37
N LEU A 282 -7.16 -4.00 1.56
CA LEU A 282 -6.99 -2.61 1.12
C LEU A 282 -8.15 -2.14 0.24
N LYS A 283 -8.66 -3.00 -0.65
CA LYS A 283 -9.84 -2.68 -1.47
C LYS A 283 -11.12 -2.60 -0.66
N TYR A 284 -11.31 -3.51 0.29
CA TYR A 284 -12.39 -3.45 1.26
C TYR A 284 -12.35 -2.13 2.04
N LEU A 285 -11.16 -1.70 2.48
CA LEU A 285 -10.96 -0.45 3.18
C LEU A 285 -11.25 0.77 2.31
N GLU A 286 -10.79 0.80 1.06
CA GLU A 286 -11.07 1.89 0.10
C GLU A 286 -12.57 2.04 -0.17
N ALA A 287 -13.29 0.92 -0.33
CA ALA A 287 -14.73 0.94 -0.54
C ALA A 287 -15.50 1.36 0.73
N SER A 288 -15.03 0.93 1.90
CA SER A 288 -15.63 1.31 3.19
C SER A 288 -15.29 2.75 3.61
N LEU A 289 -14.15 3.28 3.15
CA LEU A 289 -13.63 4.61 3.46
C LEU A 289 -13.38 5.40 2.16
N PRO A 290 -14.39 6.10 1.63
CA PRO A 290 -14.22 6.94 0.44
C PRO A 290 -13.09 7.97 0.57
N LEU A 291 -12.70 8.31 1.80
CA LEU A 291 -11.59 9.21 2.16
C LEU A 291 -10.22 8.78 1.59
N LEU A 292 -10.01 7.49 1.27
CA LEU A 292 -8.76 7.00 0.66
C LEU A 292 -8.58 7.45 -0.80
N GLY A 293 -9.68 7.76 -1.51
CA GLY A 293 -9.66 8.18 -2.92
C GLY A 293 -9.49 9.68 -3.16
N TYR A 294 -9.60 10.52 -2.11
CA TYR A 294 -9.51 11.97 -2.24
C TYR A 294 -8.08 12.47 -1.95
N SER A 295 -7.54 13.20 -2.91
CA SER A 295 -6.21 13.82 -2.92
C SER A 295 -5.89 14.59 -1.61
N PRO A 296 -4.60 14.67 -1.19
CA PRO A 296 -4.17 15.25 0.09
C PRO A 296 -4.65 16.67 0.43
N LEU A 297 -5.17 17.42 -0.54
CA LEU A 297 -5.59 18.82 -0.36
C LEU A 297 -7.10 19.05 -0.23
N SER A 298 -7.98 18.11 -0.58
CA SER A 298 -9.43 18.38 -0.62
C SER A 298 -10.17 18.15 0.70
N VAL A 299 -9.56 17.46 1.67
CA VAL A 299 -10.20 17.13 2.96
C VAL A 299 -10.27 18.33 3.93
N ILE A 300 -9.69 19.48 3.57
CA ILE A 300 -9.56 20.63 4.48
C ILE A 300 -10.76 21.62 4.37
N SER A 301 -11.58 21.58 3.31
CA SER A 301 -12.52 22.67 3.02
C SER A 301 -13.95 22.54 3.53
N GLU A 302 -14.42 21.41 4.08
CA GLU A 302 -15.86 21.26 4.38
C GLU A 302 -16.14 20.92 5.85
N ALA A 303 -16.06 21.95 6.69
CA ALA A 303 -16.58 21.93 8.06
C ALA A 303 -17.46 23.18 8.29
N GLY A 304 -18.59 23.20 7.59
CA GLY A 304 -19.67 24.16 7.78
C GLY A 304 -21.01 23.54 7.40
N ASP A 305 -21.63 22.77 8.31
CA ASP A 305 -23.08 22.83 8.52
C ASP A 305 -23.50 22.04 9.77
N MET A 306 -24.35 22.65 10.61
CA MET A 306 -24.57 22.27 12.01
C MET A 306 -25.73 21.28 12.25
N ASN A 307 -26.41 20.77 11.21
CA ASN A 307 -27.53 19.84 11.38
C ASN A 307 -27.21 18.35 11.06
N GLY A 308 -25.98 18.02 10.64
CA GLY A 308 -25.56 16.65 10.26
C GLY A 308 -24.74 15.87 11.30
N LYS A 309 -24.44 16.44 12.48
CA LYS A 309 -23.43 15.90 13.42
C LYS A 309 -23.71 14.47 13.90
N ARG A 310 -24.94 14.13 14.32
CA ARG A 310 -25.25 12.80 14.89
C ARG A 310 -25.08 11.64 13.89
N PHE A 311 -25.46 11.84 12.62
CA PHE A 311 -25.30 10.82 11.57
C PHE A 311 -23.85 10.72 11.09
N LYS A 312 -23.13 11.86 11.06
CA LYS A 312 -21.70 11.93 10.78
C LYS A 312 -20.87 11.24 11.87
N ASP A 313 -21.27 11.36 13.14
CA ASP A 313 -20.63 10.72 14.29
C ASP A 313 -20.84 9.19 14.30
N TYR A 314 -22.04 8.70 13.96
CA TYR A 314 -22.32 7.27 13.83
C TYR A 314 -21.54 6.64 12.67
N SER A 315 -21.57 7.29 11.50
CA SER A 315 -20.78 6.85 10.34
C SER A 315 -19.28 6.87 10.64
N GLN A 316 -18.77 7.89 11.34
CA GLN A 316 -17.35 7.96 11.74
C GLN A 316 -16.96 6.87 12.76
N ARG A 317 -17.86 6.46 13.66
CA ARG A 317 -17.62 5.34 14.59
C ARG A 317 -17.50 4.02 13.84
N VAL A 318 -18.43 3.74 12.94
CA VAL A 318 -18.39 2.53 12.11
C VAL A 318 -17.14 2.53 11.22
N GLN A 319 -16.81 3.65 10.58
CA GLN A 319 -15.57 3.80 9.79
C GLN A 319 -14.30 3.59 10.64
N LYS A 320 -14.32 4.06 11.88
CA LYS A 320 -13.21 3.89 12.83
C LYS A 320 -13.09 2.44 13.31
N GLU A 321 -14.20 1.71 13.46
CA GLU A 321 -14.21 0.29 13.79
C GLU A 321 -13.70 -0.54 12.62
N VAL A 322 -14.23 -0.31 11.41
CA VAL A 322 -13.78 -0.95 10.17
C VAL A 322 -12.27 -0.76 9.97
N LEU A 323 -11.77 0.48 10.10
CA LEU A 323 -10.33 0.76 9.98
C LEU A 323 -9.51 -0.02 11.01
N GLN A 324 -9.96 -0.07 12.27
CA GLN A 324 -9.24 -0.78 13.32
C GLN A 324 -9.20 -2.28 13.07
N THR A 325 -10.34 -2.88 12.73
CA THR A 325 -10.44 -4.30 12.36
C THR A 325 -9.52 -4.62 11.18
N VAL A 326 -9.58 -3.83 10.09
CA VAL A 326 -8.73 -4.07 8.92
C VAL A 326 -7.25 -3.93 9.26
N VAL A 327 -6.86 -2.94 10.07
CA VAL A 327 -5.47 -2.80 10.51
C VAL A 327 -5.04 -3.99 11.36
N CYS A 328 -5.90 -4.49 12.26
CA CYS A 328 -5.61 -5.70 13.04
C CYS A 328 -5.45 -6.92 12.13
N LEU A 329 -6.29 -7.08 11.11
CA LEU A 329 -6.16 -8.16 10.13
C LEU A 329 -4.87 -8.04 9.31
N LEU A 330 -4.53 -6.84 8.83
CA LEU A 330 -3.28 -6.59 8.10
C LEU A 330 -2.04 -6.87 8.96
N TYR A 331 -2.10 -6.60 10.26
CA TYR A 331 -1.00 -6.84 11.20
C TYR A 331 -0.66 -8.33 11.36
N ARG A 332 -1.62 -9.24 11.12
CA ARG A 332 -1.40 -10.70 11.15
C ARG A 332 -0.69 -11.24 9.90
N LEU A 333 -0.67 -10.47 8.81
CA LEU A 333 -0.06 -10.86 7.55
C LEU A 333 1.43 -10.55 7.54
N ASP A 334 2.15 -11.10 6.54
CA ASP A 334 3.51 -10.65 6.26
C ASP A 334 3.50 -9.19 5.82
N TRP A 335 4.16 -8.34 6.61
CA TRP A 335 4.15 -6.90 6.37
C TRP A 335 4.74 -6.53 4.99
N ILE A 336 5.71 -7.31 4.49
CA ILE A 336 6.35 -7.16 3.17
C ILE A 336 5.33 -7.25 2.02
N ALA A 337 4.23 -7.96 2.23
CA ALA A 337 3.19 -8.13 1.24
C ALA A 337 2.36 -6.86 1.03
N ILE A 338 2.39 -5.92 1.97
CA ILE A 338 1.60 -4.69 1.97
C ILE A 338 2.39 -3.57 1.28
N PRO A 339 1.84 -2.91 0.24
CA PRO A 339 2.53 -1.81 -0.42
C PRO A 339 2.83 -0.65 0.52
N MET A 340 4.06 -0.11 0.45
CA MET A 340 4.50 0.98 1.32
C MET A 340 3.61 2.23 1.22
N LYS A 341 3.19 2.57 -0.01
CA LYS A 341 2.27 3.68 -0.27
C LYS A 341 0.97 3.51 0.51
N SER A 342 0.39 2.31 0.47
CA SER A 342 -0.85 2.01 1.19
C SER A 342 -0.70 2.18 2.70
N LEU A 343 0.44 1.77 3.28
CA LEU A 343 0.68 1.96 4.72
C LEU A 343 0.73 3.45 5.12
N PHE A 344 1.38 4.31 4.34
CA PHE A 344 1.37 5.75 4.60
C PHE A 344 -0.01 6.38 4.41
N GLU A 345 -0.77 5.92 3.43
CA GLU A 345 -2.17 6.33 3.25
C GLU A 345 -3.03 5.91 4.46
N LEU A 346 -2.91 4.67 4.94
CA LEU A 346 -3.54 4.22 6.20
C LEU A 346 -3.10 5.08 7.39
N ARG A 347 -1.83 5.47 7.47
CA ARG A 347 -1.33 6.34 8.54
C ARG A 347 -1.96 7.73 8.49
N ARG A 348 -2.18 8.27 7.28
CA ARG A 348 -2.89 9.54 7.10
C ARG A 348 -4.35 9.42 7.51
N VAL A 349 -5.06 8.42 7.00
CA VAL A 349 -6.48 8.18 7.26
C VAL A 349 -6.75 7.91 8.73
N SER A 350 -5.91 7.12 9.41
CA SER A 350 -5.99 6.87 10.86
C SER A 350 -5.82 8.15 11.70
N THR A 351 -5.07 9.14 11.20
CA THR A 351 -4.98 10.46 11.86
C THR A 351 -6.28 11.24 11.69
N VAL A 352 -6.78 11.33 10.46
CA VAL A 352 -7.97 12.11 10.10
C VAL A 352 -9.22 11.57 10.80
N ILE A 353 -9.41 10.25 10.80
CA ILE A 353 -10.57 9.59 11.42
C ILE A 353 -10.47 9.59 12.96
N GLY A 354 -9.29 9.83 13.53
CA GLY A 354 -9.08 9.78 14.98
C GLY A 354 -9.06 8.35 15.53
N ALA A 355 -8.37 7.45 14.82
CA ALA A 355 -8.18 6.06 15.23
C ALA A 355 -7.43 5.94 16.57
N SER A 356 -7.56 4.77 17.22
CA SER A 356 -6.90 4.47 18.50
C SER A 356 -5.37 4.57 18.39
N HIS A 357 -4.70 4.83 19.52
CA HIS A 357 -3.24 4.85 19.56
C HIS A 357 -2.63 3.50 19.20
N SER A 358 -3.27 2.39 19.58
CA SER A 358 -2.86 1.04 19.20
C SER A 358 -2.85 0.84 17.68
N CYS A 359 -3.94 1.23 17.00
CA CYS A 359 -4.04 1.14 15.54
C CYS A 359 -2.96 1.96 14.83
N LYS A 360 -2.72 3.20 15.29
CA LYS A 360 -1.64 4.04 14.75
C LYS A 360 -0.27 3.43 15.00
N GLY A 361 -0.04 2.84 16.17
CA GLY A 361 1.19 2.15 16.54
C GLY A 361 1.46 0.94 15.66
N GLN A 362 0.46 0.10 15.42
CA GLN A 362 0.56 -1.05 14.51
C GLN A 362 0.96 -0.62 13.09
N VAL A 363 0.35 0.45 12.57
CA VAL A 363 0.73 0.98 11.24
C VAL A 363 2.14 1.55 11.26
N GLU A 364 2.53 2.31 12.30
CA GLU A 364 3.89 2.84 12.45
C GLU A 364 4.94 1.71 12.55
N GLU A 365 4.61 0.59 13.20
CA GLU A 365 5.48 -0.60 13.30
C GLU A 365 5.63 -1.32 11.96
N MET A 366 4.52 -1.54 11.24
CA MET A 366 4.55 -2.10 9.88
C MET A 366 5.40 -1.24 8.93
N ILE A 367 5.23 0.09 8.98
CA ILE A 367 6.03 1.06 8.21
C ILE A 367 7.50 0.99 8.64
N GLY A 368 7.76 1.01 9.94
CA GLY A 368 9.11 0.98 10.51
C GLY A 368 9.88 -0.26 10.07
N SER A 369 9.25 -1.44 10.05
CA SER A 369 9.89 -2.69 9.63
C SER A 369 10.39 -2.71 8.18
N GLN A 370 9.76 -1.90 7.32
CA GLN A 370 10.02 -1.83 5.88
C GLN A 370 10.56 -0.46 5.44
N LEU A 371 11.07 0.34 6.39
CA LEU A 371 11.49 1.71 6.11
C LEU A 371 12.57 1.79 5.01
N HIS A 372 13.38 0.73 4.85
CA HIS A 372 14.39 0.61 3.78
C HIS A 372 13.77 0.56 2.37
N MET A 373 12.49 0.24 2.23
CA MET A 373 11.76 0.23 0.96
C MET A 373 11.01 1.55 0.69
N ALA A 374 11.07 2.51 1.61
CA ALA A 374 10.38 3.78 1.47
C ALA A 374 11.11 4.74 0.52
N THR A 375 10.33 5.46 -0.29
CA THR A 375 10.83 6.58 -1.10
C THR A 375 10.70 7.89 -0.32
N LEU A 376 11.40 8.92 -0.80
CA LEU A 376 11.31 10.27 -0.22
C LEU A 376 9.87 10.80 -0.24
N ASP A 377 9.14 10.58 -1.34
CA ASP A 377 7.74 11.02 -1.46
C ASP A 377 6.82 10.37 -0.41
N ASN A 378 7.08 9.11 -0.06
CA ASN A 378 6.28 8.39 0.92
C ASN A 378 6.48 8.95 2.35
N ILE A 379 7.71 9.35 2.69
CA ILE A 379 8.06 9.83 4.04
C ILE A 379 7.73 11.32 4.26
N LEU A 380 7.53 12.08 3.18
CA LEU A 380 7.10 13.49 3.20
C LEU A 380 5.60 13.60 3.56
N VAL A 381 5.26 13.24 4.80
CA VAL A 381 3.88 13.29 5.30
C VAL A 381 3.55 14.71 5.76
N PRO A 382 2.57 15.39 5.12
CA PRO A 382 2.15 16.72 5.55
C PRO A 382 1.50 16.66 6.93
N ARG A 383 1.78 17.66 7.77
CA ARG A 383 1.13 17.74 9.08
C ARG A 383 -0.32 18.16 8.91
N VAL A 384 -1.26 17.40 9.47
CA VAL A 384 -2.68 17.77 9.49
C VAL A 384 -2.84 19.07 10.29
N LYS A 385 -3.23 20.15 9.62
CA LYS A 385 -3.44 21.46 10.24
C LYS A 385 -4.68 21.42 11.11
N HIS A 386 -4.51 21.37 12.43
CA HIS A 386 -5.59 21.73 13.34
C HIS A 386 -5.91 23.21 13.18
N ARG A 387 -7.20 23.59 13.27
CA ARG A 387 -7.72 24.96 13.15
C ARG A 387 -6.98 26.01 14.01
N ASP A 388 -6.19 25.56 14.99
CA ASP A 388 -5.59 26.38 16.04
C ASP A 388 -4.08 26.67 15.88
N ARG A 389 -3.39 26.12 14.86
CA ARG A 389 -1.93 26.32 14.70
C ARG A 389 -1.54 26.88 13.33
N ARG A 390 -1.56 28.22 13.20
CA ARG A 390 -1.06 28.93 12.01
C ARG A 390 0.47 28.96 11.87
N TYR A 391 1.21 28.40 12.84
CA TYR A 391 2.69 28.39 12.88
C TYR A 391 3.24 27.01 13.26
N SER A 392 3.20 26.05 12.32
CA SER A 392 3.82 24.73 12.49
C SER A 392 4.59 24.37 11.22
N CYS A 393 5.69 23.64 11.41
CA CYS A 393 6.41 22.94 10.33
C CYS A 393 5.44 22.22 9.39
N LEU A 394 5.75 22.26 8.08
CA LEU A 394 4.91 21.74 7.01
C LEU A 394 4.76 20.21 7.08
N TYR A 395 5.81 19.53 7.53
CA TYR A 395 5.90 18.07 7.60
C TYR A 395 5.86 17.55 9.03
N ASP A 396 5.36 16.33 9.21
CA ASP A 396 5.32 15.66 10.51
C ASP A 396 6.66 14.97 10.85
N VAL A 397 7.63 15.76 11.32
CA VAL A 397 8.96 15.27 11.75
C VAL A 397 8.84 14.30 12.94
N ASP A 398 7.82 14.46 13.79
CA ASP A 398 7.62 13.59 14.96
C ASP A 398 7.22 12.17 14.51
N LEU A 399 6.42 12.05 13.45
CA LEU A 399 6.12 10.77 12.82
C LEU A 399 7.38 10.09 12.31
N VAL A 400 8.18 10.79 11.50
CA VAL A 400 9.41 10.21 10.91
C VAL A 400 10.36 9.70 11.99
N LEU A 401 10.52 10.47 13.07
CA LEU A 401 11.34 10.04 14.21
C LEU A 401 10.81 8.75 14.87
N ARG A 402 9.48 8.61 15.03
CA ARG A 402 8.90 7.37 15.55
C ARG A 402 9.12 6.20 14.59
N LEU A 403 9.01 6.41 13.28
CA LEU A 403 9.28 5.37 12.28
C LEU A 403 10.72 4.88 12.31
N VAL A 404 11.68 5.79 12.45
CA VAL A 404 13.11 5.44 12.61
C VAL A 404 13.33 4.64 13.89
N ARG A 405 12.72 5.04 15.01
CA ARG A 405 12.79 4.30 16.27
C ARG A 405 12.18 2.90 16.15
N CYS A 406 11.03 2.75 15.50
CA CYS A 406 10.42 1.46 15.21
C CYS A 406 11.33 0.57 14.35
N PHE A 407 11.93 1.12 13.30
CA PHE A 407 12.88 0.39 12.45
C PHE A 407 14.06 -0.17 13.26
N LEU A 408 14.68 0.65 14.12
CA LEU A 408 15.79 0.22 14.96
C LEU A 408 15.37 -0.81 16.01
N HIS A 409 14.17 -0.66 16.59
CA HIS A 409 13.64 -1.63 17.55
C HIS A 409 13.41 -3.01 16.90
N VAL A 410 12.75 -3.04 15.73
CA VAL A 410 12.52 -4.29 14.98
C VAL A 410 13.83 -4.96 14.57
N LYS A 411 14.86 -4.17 14.24
CA LYS A 411 16.20 -4.70 13.94
C LYS A 411 16.85 -5.31 15.19
N ALA A 412 16.83 -4.59 16.31
CA ALA A 412 17.40 -5.07 17.57
C ALA A 412 16.76 -6.39 18.05
N THR A 413 15.44 -6.55 17.90
CA THR A 413 14.74 -7.80 18.25
C THR A 413 15.15 -8.98 17.36
N LYS A 414 15.31 -8.74 16.05
CA LYS A 414 15.77 -9.78 15.10
C LYS A 414 17.23 -10.19 15.36
N ASP A 415 18.09 -9.24 15.70
CA ASP A 415 19.50 -9.49 16.03
C ASP A 415 19.66 -10.29 17.34
N LEU A 416 18.73 -10.15 18.29
CA LEU A 416 18.66 -10.94 19.52
C LEU A 416 18.16 -12.36 19.28
N GLN A 417 17.14 -12.53 18.44
CA GLN A 417 16.61 -13.84 18.06
C GLN A 417 17.66 -14.67 17.29
N ALA A 418 18.38 -14.05 16.36
CA ALA A 418 19.47 -14.69 15.61
C ALA A 418 20.64 -15.18 16.48
N LYS A 419 20.83 -14.60 17.68
CA LYS A 419 21.85 -15.03 18.65
C LYS A 419 21.39 -16.17 19.56
N THR A 420 20.08 -16.37 19.71
CA THR A 420 19.49 -17.36 20.63
C THR A 420 19.29 -18.72 19.96
N GLU A 421 19.07 -18.75 18.64
CA GLU A 421 18.93 -20.00 17.85
C GLU A 421 20.25 -20.77 17.65
N GLY A 422 21.37 -20.30 18.22
CA GLY A 422 22.65 -21.01 18.23
C GLY A 422 22.81 -22.07 19.34
N SER A 423 21.82 -22.27 20.19
CA SER A 423 21.85 -23.25 21.29
C SER A 423 20.43 -23.63 21.70
N ASN A 424 19.89 -24.72 21.15
CA ASN A 424 19.14 -25.78 21.85
C ASN A 424 18.18 -26.50 20.88
N ASP A 425 18.29 -27.82 20.84
CA ASP A 425 17.38 -28.75 20.16
C ASP A 425 15.99 -28.76 20.83
N ILE A 426 14.93 -28.70 20.02
CA ILE A 426 13.69 -29.52 20.03
C ILE A 426 12.62 -28.81 19.15
N GLU A 427 12.17 -29.54 18.13
CA GLU A 427 11.28 -29.13 17.04
C GLU A 427 9.83 -28.79 17.46
N VAL A 428 9.25 -27.73 16.87
CA VAL A 428 7.94 -27.80 16.16
C VAL A 428 7.95 -26.85 14.94
N LEU A 429 8.00 -27.49 13.77
CA LEU A 429 7.77 -27.13 12.35
C LEU A 429 7.93 -25.69 11.74
N PRO A 430 8.43 -25.62 10.48
CA PRO A 430 9.00 -24.41 9.86
C PRO A 430 8.19 -23.87 8.67
N LYS A 431 8.55 -22.66 8.18
CA LYS A 431 8.44 -22.29 6.74
C LYS A 431 9.45 -21.18 6.35
N MET A 432 10.58 -21.66 5.83
CA MET A 432 11.41 -21.12 4.75
C MET A 432 11.82 -19.63 4.78
N ALA A 433 12.94 -19.35 5.46
CA ALA A 433 13.87 -18.31 5.04
C ALA A 433 15.08 -18.98 4.36
N ILE A 434 15.22 -18.81 3.05
CA ILE A 434 16.41 -19.23 2.31
C ILE A 434 17.59 -18.39 2.81
N GLY A 435 18.70 -19.08 3.10
CA GLY A 435 19.90 -18.59 3.76
C GLY A 435 20.70 -17.51 3.02
N TYR A 436 21.83 -17.15 3.66
CA TYR A 436 22.77 -16.03 3.42
C TYR A 436 22.49 -14.75 4.25
N GLY A 437 22.46 -14.87 5.59
CA GLY A 437 22.04 -13.82 6.52
C GLY A 437 23.11 -12.86 7.09
N GLY A 438 24.29 -12.71 6.47
CA GLY A 438 25.34 -11.81 6.97
C GLY A 438 25.38 -10.42 6.33
N SER A 439 25.02 -10.30 5.04
CA SER A 439 25.26 -9.07 4.25
C SER A 439 24.00 -8.26 3.94
N VAL A 440 22.82 -8.90 3.85
CA VAL A 440 21.55 -8.23 3.46
C VAL A 440 21.10 -7.19 4.51
N GLN A 441 21.39 -7.43 5.78
CA GLN A 441 20.96 -6.57 6.89
C GLN A 441 21.78 -5.27 7.02
N SER A 442 23.02 -5.25 6.53
CA SER A 442 23.87 -4.05 6.52
C SER A 442 23.34 -3.03 5.49
N ASN A 443 22.98 -3.50 4.30
CA ASN A 443 22.51 -2.66 3.19
C ASN A 443 21.16 -1.98 3.50
N GLN A 444 20.27 -2.61 4.28
CA GLN A 444 18.99 -2.01 4.66
C GLN A 444 19.18 -0.77 5.55
N LEU A 445 20.10 -0.84 6.52
CA LEU A 445 20.36 0.24 7.46
C LEU A 445 21.03 1.43 6.75
N GLU A 446 21.93 1.16 5.82
CA GLU A 446 22.55 2.17 4.95
C GLU A 446 21.52 2.86 4.05
N THR A 447 20.61 2.08 3.45
CA THR A 447 19.52 2.63 2.61
C THR A 447 18.63 3.57 3.41
N VAL A 448 18.30 3.22 4.66
CA VAL A 448 17.56 4.11 5.57
C VAL A 448 18.38 5.35 5.92
N GLY A 449 19.69 5.23 6.16
CA GLY A 449 20.59 6.37 6.36
C GLY A 449 20.52 7.38 5.21
N ILE A 450 20.62 6.90 3.97
CA ILE A 450 20.50 7.73 2.76
C ILE A 450 19.11 8.37 2.67
N LEU A 451 18.05 7.63 2.98
CA LEU A 451 16.68 8.15 2.97
C LEU A 451 16.48 9.29 3.97
N ILE A 452 16.98 9.13 5.20
CA ILE A 452 16.88 10.16 6.25
C ILE A 452 17.71 11.39 5.91
N ASP A 453 18.91 11.22 5.33
CA ASP A 453 19.73 12.36 4.89
C ASP A 453 19.05 13.13 3.74
N LYS A 454 18.39 12.44 2.80
CA LYS A 454 17.55 13.08 1.77
C LYS A 454 16.37 13.81 2.39
N TYR A 455 15.67 13.20 3.34
CA TYR A 455 14.56 13.83 4.05
C TYR A 455 15.01 15.08 4.81
N LEU A 456 16.12 15.01 5.56
CA LEU A 456 16.72 16.15 6.25
C LEU A 456 17.06 17.28 5.28
N THR A 457 17.57 16.95 4.08
CA THR A 457 17.86 17.93 3.02
C THR A 457 16.58 18.67 2.58
N GLU A 458 15.46 17.97 2.42
CA GLU A 458 14.18 18.55 1.98
C GLU A 458 13.50 19.40 3.06
N ILE A 459 13.60 19.02 4.34
CA ILE A 459 12.98 19.79 5.44
C ILE A 459 13.88 20.94 5.93
N ALA A 460 15.17 20.92 5.63
CA ALA A 460 16.15 21.92 6.08
C ALA A 460 15.78 23.38 5.73
N PRO A 461 15.15 23.69 4.58
CA PRO A 461 14.70 25.04 4.27
C PRO A 461 13.49 25.55 5.08
N ASP A 462 12.79 24.70 5.83
CA ASP A 462 11.59 25.10 6.57
C ASP A 462 11.95 25.96 7.78
N SER A 463 11.67 27.26 7.70
CA SER A 463 11.92 28.26 8.76
C SER A 463 11.30 27.94 10.14
N LEU A 464 10.31 27.04 10.19
CA LEU A 464 9.64 26.64 11.43
C LEU A 464 10.24 25.37 12.05
N LEU A 465 11.25 24.78 11.41
CA LEU A 465 11.98 23.63 11.93
C LEU A 465 12.91 24.08 13.07
N LYS A 466 12.74 23.46 14.24
CA LYS A 466 13.61 23.75 15.40
C LYS A 466 14.92 22.96 15.31
N ALA A 467 16.01 23.59 15.74
CA ALA A 467 17.33 22.97 15.85
C ALA A 467 17.33 21.66 16.64
N SER A 468 16.56 21.60 17.73
CA SER A 468 16.45 20.41 18.57
C SER A 468 15.91 19.20 17.80
N LYS A 469 14.90 19.40 16.94
CA LYS A 469 14.30 18.33 16.14
C LYS A 469 15.22 17.88 15.02
N PHE A 470 15.94 18.81 14.40
CA PHE A 470 16.95 18.49 13.40
C PHE A 470 18.05 17.62 14.01
N SER A 471 18.61 18.02 15.16
CA SER A 471 19.65 17.25 15.87
C SER A 471 19.14 15.86 16.27
N GLU A 472 17.92 15.79 16.84
CA GLU A 472 17.31 14.53 17.26
C GLU A 472 17.15 13.54 16.10
N LEU A 473 16.77 14.01 14.91
CA LEU A 473 16.65 13.16 13.73
C LEU A 473 18.02 12.79 13.13
N ALA A 474 18.99 13.70 13.15
CA ALA A 474 20.36 13.43 12.71
C ALA A 474 21.03 12.33 13.56
N GLU A 475 20.80 12.37 14.88
CA GLU A 475 21.33 11.43 15.88
C GLU A 475 20.46 10.18 16.07
N ALA A 476 19.28 10.11 15.45
CA ALA A 476 18.35 8.99 15.63
C ALA A 476 18.91 7.65 15.11
N LEU A 477 19.82 7.68 14.13
CA LEU A 477 20.42 6.49 13.53
C LEU A 477 21.79 6.18 14.15
N PRO A 478 22.14 4.89 14.31
CA PRO A 478 23.45 4.49 14.83
C PRO A 478 24.59 4.80 13.86
N SER A 479 25.82 4.86 14.37
CA SER A 479 27.00 5.27 13.59
C SER A 479 27.27 4.37 12.38
N ASN A 480 26.91 3.09 12.44
CA ASN A 480 27.05 2.14 11.34
C ASN A 480 26.00 2.31 10.22
N ALA A 481 25.02 3.20 10.38
CA ALA A 481 24.01 3.46 9.35
C ALA A 481 24.50 4.37 8.22
N ARG A 482 25.60 5.10 8.45
CA ARG A 482 26.18 6.01 7.46
C ARG A 482 27.62 5.61 7.18
N GLU A 483 27.91 5.26 5.94
CA GLU A 483 29.29 5.10 5.47
C GLU A 483 29.97 6.46 5.32
N THR A 484 29.25 7.42 4.73
CA THR A 484 29.69 8.81 4.55
C THR A 484 28.71 9.78 5.21
N HIS A 485 29.22 10.89 5.73
CA HIS A 485 28.40 11.94 6.35
C HIS A 485 28.14 13.13 5.41
N ASP A 486 28.45 12.99 4.12
CA ASP A 486 28.33 14.06 3.12
C ASP A 486 26.88 14.50 2.91
N GLY A 487 25.93 13.55 2.90
CA GLY A 487 24.50 13.82 2.80
C GLY A 487 23.99 14.62 4.00
N LEU A 488 24.36 14.18 5.21
CA LEU A 488 24.05 14.88 6.46
C LEU A 488 24.66 16.29 6.52
N TYR A 489 25.92 16.45 6.07
CA TYR A 489 26.56 17.75 5.97
C TYR A 489 25.84 18.69 5.00
N ARG A 490 25.42 18.18 3.84
CA ARG A 490 24.66 18.97 2.87
C ARG A 490 23.33 19.47 3.47
N ALA A 491 22.61 18.61 4.18
CA ALA A 491 21.39 19.01 4.88
C ALA A 491 21.66 20.09 5.95
N LEU A 492 22.75 19.94 6.70
CA LEU A 492 23.17 20.90 7.72
C LEU A 492 23.52 22.27 7.14
N ASP A 493 24.26 22.30 6.02
CA ASP A 493 24.61 23.56 5.34
C ASP A 493 23.37 24.30 4.83
N ILE A 494 22.44 23.58 4.19
CA ILE A 494 21.16 24.14 3.75
C ILE A 494 20.35 24.68 4.95
N TYR A 495 20.34 23.94 6.05
CA TYR A 495 19.63 24.37 7.26
C TYR A 495 20.22 25.66 7.85
N LEU A 496 21.55 25.74 7.97
CA LEU A 496 22.25 26.96 8.43
C LEU A 496 22.08 28.13 7.46
N GLN A 497 21.97 27.87 6.16
CA GLN A 497 21.68 28.88 5.16
C GLN A 497 20.24 29.42 5.28
N ALA A 498 19.27 28.55 5.54
CA ALA A 498 17.86 28.91 5.69
C ALA A 498 17.50 29.52 7.06
N HIS A 499 18.34 29.30 8.09
CA HIS A 499 18.11 29.79 9.46
C HIS A 499 19.19 30.76 9.97
N PRO A 500 19.28 32.00 9.44
CA PRO A 500 20.26 32.98 9.93
C PRO A 500 20.10 33.38 11.40
N SER A 501 18.91 33.20 11.97
CA SER A 501 18.56 33.58 13.35
C SER A 501 18.89 32.51 14.41
N ILE A 502 19.54 31.42 14.02
CA ILE A 502 19.91 30.35 14.96
C ILE A 502 20.95 30.83 15.99
N SER A 503 20.81 30.36 17.24
CA SER A 503 21.80 30.67 18.27
C SER A 503 23.12 29.94 18.01
N LYS A 504 24.26 30.54 18.39
CA LYS A 504 25.58 29.89 18.29
C LYS A 504 25.63 28.55 19.05
N LYS A 505 24.83 28.40 20.12
CA LYS A 505 24.72 27.16 20.89
C LYS A 505 24.00 26.07 20.09
N ASP A 506 22.89 26.41 19.47
CA ASP A 506 22.11 25.49 18.65
C ASP A 506 22.87 25.09 17.39
N ALA A 507 23.53 26.04 16.72
CA ALA A 507 24.41 25.74 15.58
C ALA A 507 25.55 24.77 15.98
N SER A 508 26.14 24.98 17.16
CA SER A 508 27.13 24.06 17.71
C SER A 508 26.55 22.69 18.03
N GLN A 509 25.33 22.62 18.56
CA GLN A 509 24.64 21.35 18.84
C GLN A 509 24.42 20.53 17.57
N ILE A 510 23.85 21.14 16.53
CA ILE A 510 23.57 20.44 15.26
C ILE A 510 24.89 19.97 14.61
N CYS A 511 25.96 20.78 14.67
CA CYS A 511 27.26 20.40 14.12
C CYS A 511 27.91 19.19 14.82
N LYS A 512 27.53 18.88 16.07
CA LYS A 512 28.05 17.69 16.79
C LYS A 512 27.52 16.37 16.23
N ALA A 513 26.41 16.39 15.50
CA ALA A 513 25.84 15.17 14.90
C ALA A 513 26.69 14.61 13.74
N ILE A 514 27.66 15.37 13.23
CA ILE A 514 28.52 14.98 12.12
C ILE A 514 29.83 14.36 12.63
N ASP A 515 30.10 13.12 12.25
CA ASP A 515 31.41 12.49 12.39
C ASP A 515 32.35 12.98 11.28
N LEU A 516 33.38 13.72 11.68
CA LEU A 516 34.36 14.30 10.77
C LEU A 516 35.27 13.26 10.11
N ALA A 517 35.40 12.06 10.69
CA ALA A 517 36.19 10.99 10.10
C ALA A 517 35.56 10.46 8.80
N LYS A 518 34.22 10.52 8.72
CA LYS A 518 33.38 9.98 7.64
C LYS A 518 33.03 10.98 6.53
N LEU A 519 33.57 12.19 6.58
CA LEU A 519 33.42 13.17 5.51
C LEU A 519 34.41 12.89 4.38
N SER A 520 33.95 13.10 3.14
CA SER A 520 34.83 13.11 1.96
C SER A 520 35.79 14.31 1.98
N PHE A 521 36.82 14.24 1.14
CA PHE A 521 37.79 15.33 0.98
C PHE A 521 37.11 16.61 0.47
N GLU A 522 36.20 16.49 -0.49
CA GLU A 522 35.41 17.58 -1.04
C GLU A 522 34.52 18.23 0.02
N ALA A 523 33.84 17.42 0.85
CA ALA A 523 33.03 17.92 1.95
C ALA A 523 33.89 18.64 3.00
N CYS A 524 35.05 18.09 3.36
CA CYS A 524 36.00 18.73 4.28
C CYS A 524 36.48 20.10 3.78
N LYS A 525 36.78 20.20 2.47
CA LYS A 525 37.14 21.48 1.84
C LYS A 525 36.00 22.50 1.96
N HIS A 526 34.75 22.08 1.72
CA HIS A 526 33.60 22.96 1.86
C HIS A 526 33.40 23.41 3.32
N VAL A 527 33.58 22.51 4.28
CA VAL A 527 33.49 22.83 5.73
C VAL A 527 34.49 23.92 6.12
N MET A 528 35.72 23.84 5.61
CA MET A 528 36.76 24.83 5.90
C MET A 528 36.48 26.21 5.27
N GLN A 529 35.75 26.24 4.16
CA GLN A 529 35.44 27.47 3.42
C GLN A 529 34.14 28.14 3.89
N ASN A 530 33.29 27.42 4.62
CA ASN A 530 31.97 27.88 5.02
C ASN A 530 32.03 28.73 6.31
N PRO A 531 31.73 30.04 6.26
CA PRO A 531 31.82 30.92 7.42
C PRO A 531 30.71 30.70 8.46
N ARG A 532 29.65 29.96 8.12
CA ARG A 532 28.53 29.68 9.03
C ARG A 532 28.84 28.57 10.03
N ILE A 533 29.91 27.81 9.78
CA ILE A 533 30.31 26.69 10.62
C ILE A 533 31.15 27.20 11.79
N PRO A 534 30.97 26.65 13.01
CA PRO A 534 31.81 27.00 14.15
C PRO A 534 33.30 26.73 13.89
N ALA A 535 34.16 27.68 14.24
CA ALA A 535 35.61 27.61 13.99
C ALA A 535 36.29 26.34 14.58
N TRP A 536 35.77 25.81 15.69
CA TRP A 536 36.28 24.58 16.30
C TRP A 536 36.11 23.36 15.37
N LEU A 537 35.02 23.31 14.60
CA LEU A 537 34.75 22.22 13.67
C LEU A 537 35.71 22.28 12.48
N SER A 538 35.94 23.48 11.92
CA SER A 538 36.89 23.71 10.83
C SER A 538 38.32 23.33 11.24
N PHE A 539 38.72 23.66 12.47
CA PHE A 539 40.03 23.26 13.03
C PHE A 539 40.14 21.74 13.19
N GLN A 540 39.09 21.08 13.67
CA GLN A 540 39.08 19.63 13.85
C GLN A 540 39.12 18.87 12.52
N VAL A 541 38.44 19.36 11.48
CA VAL A 541 38.54 18.83 10.12
C VAL A 541 39.97 18.95 9.58
N LEU A 542 40.60 20.12 9.75
CA LEU A 542 41.99 20.35 9.36
C LEU A 542 42.95 19.37 10.06
N ALA A 543 42.80 19.18 11.37
CA ALA A 543 43.61 18.24 12.13
C ALA A 543 43.41 16.79 11.64
N SER A 544 42.17 16.38 11.37
CA SER A 544 41.87 15.05 10.81
C SER A 544 42.50 14.84 9.43
N GLN A 545 42.43 15.84 8.56
CA GLN A 545 43.04 15.79 7.23
C GLN A 545 44.57 15.77 7.28
N GLN A 546 45.19 16.52 8.19
CA GLN A 546 46.63 16.47 8.40
C GLN A 546 47.10 15.09 8.86
N GLU A 547 46.34 14.41 9.73
CA GLU A 547 46.66 13.04 10.16
C GLU A 547 46.48 12.02 9.03
N LYS A 548 45.41 12.12 8.24
CA LYS A 548 45.20 11.30 7.02
C LYS A 548 46.33 11.48 6.00
N LEU A 549 46.84 12.69 5.83
CA LEU A 549 48.00 12.97 4.97
C LEU A 549 49.30 12.44 5.59
N ARG A 550 49.51 12.63 6.89
CA ARG A 550 50.70 12.14 7.60
C ARG A 550 50.80 10.63 7.55
N THR A 551 49.68 9.93 7.74
CA THR A 551 49.58 8.46 7.60
C THR A 551 49.77 8.00 6.17
N ALA A 552 49.16 8.66 5.16
CA ALA A 552 49.42 8.33 3.76
C ALA A 552 50.90 8.51 3.36
N ILE A 553 51.55 9.58 3.85
CA ILE A 553 52.99 9.83 3.64
C ILE A 553 53.85 8.84 4.43
N GLY A 554 53.41 8.45 5.63
CA GLY A 554 54.07 7.44 6.48
C GLY A 554 54.01 6.03 5.88
N SER A 555 52.85 5.60 5.39
CA SER A 555 52.68 4.36 4.63
C SER A 555 53.50 4.36 3.34
N SER A 556 53.61 5.52 2.66
CA SER A 556 54.49 5.68 1.50
C SER A 556 55.98 5.61 1.84
N ARG A 557 56.37 5.96 3.08
CA ARG A 557 57.76 5.80 3.56
C ARG A 557 58.08 4.36 3.95
N LEU A 558 57.14 3.65 4.58
CA LEU A 558 57.32 2.24 4.97
C LEU A 558 57.36 1.31 3.76
N GLN A 559 56.61 1.62 2.70
CA GLN A 559 56.68 0.86 1.43
C GLN A 559 57.89 1.21 0.55
N CYS A 560 58.70 2.21 0.95
CA CYS A 560 59.93 2.58 0.25
C CYS A 560 61.21 2.10 0.96
N SER A 561 61.11 1.59 2.20
CA SER A 561 62.24 1.03 2.95
C SER A 561 62.37 -0.50 2.87
N GLU A 562 61.45 -1.20 2.21
CA GLU A 562 61.43 -2.67 2.14
C GLU A 562 61.32 -3.18 0.69
N TRP A 563 62.19 -2.69 -0.20
CA TRP A 563 62.46 -3.38 -1.47
C TRP A 563 63.57 -4.41 -1.27
N ARG A 564 63.22 -5.55 -0.67
CA ARG A 564 63.97 -6.79 -0.92
C ARG A 564 63.29 -7.48 -2.09
N TYR A 565 63.93 -7.43 -3.25
CA TYR A 565 63.50 -8.09 -4.48
C TYR A 565 63.07 -9.54 -4.20
N PRO A 566 61.82 -9.93 -4.48
CA PRO A 566 61.46 -11.32 -4.67
C PRO A 566 61.64 -11.65 -6.16
N GLU A 567 62.59 -12.53 -6.46
CA GLU A 567 62.55 -13.32 -7.67
C GLU A 567 61.25 -14.14 -7.64
N ASP A 568 60.24 -13.74 -8.41
CA ASP A 568 59.59 -14.62 -9.38
C ASP A 568 58.35 -13.98 -10.02
N ASN A 569 58.22 -14.25 -11.32
CA ASN A 569 57.18 -13.81 -12.22
C ASN A 569 55.75 -14.15 -11.73
N LYS A 570 54.85 -13.14 -11.72
CA LYS A 570 53.63 -13.05 -12.58
C LYS A 570 52.71 -11.87 -12.20
N ALA A 571 52.54 -10.96 -13.18
CA ALA A 571 51.42 -10.04 -13.45
C ALA A 571 51.06 -8.84 -12.52
N CYS A 572 51.36 -7.61 -12.97
CA CYS A 572 50.36 -6.62 -13.47
C CYS A 572 51.03 -5.30 -13.96
N PRO A 573 51.12 -5.02 -15.28
CA PRO A 573 51.90 -3.89 -15.83
C PRO A 573 51.22 -2.50 -15.84
N ILE A 574 50.04 -2.31 -15.25
CA ILE A 574 49.22 -1.10 -15.55
C ILE A 574 49.51 0.08 -14.58
N MET A 575 49.83 -0.17 -13.31
CA MET A 575 50.15 0.92 -12.36
C MET A 575 51.61 1.40 -12.43
N ALA A 576 52.55 0.52 -12.78
CA ALA A 576 53.97 0.88 -12.91
C ALA A 576 54.23 1.83 -14.09
N VAL A 577 53.45 1.73 -15.18
CA VAL A 577 53.61 2.57 -16.38
C VAL A 577 53.12 4.02 -16.15
N LYS A 578 52.05 4.22 -15.37
CA LYS A 578 51.55 5.58 -15.06
C LYS A 578 52.49 6.37 -14.13
N TYR A 579 53.02 5.74 -13.08
CA TYR A 579 53.96 6.42 -12.18
C TYR A 579 55.30 6.71 -12.84
N THR A 580 55.83 5.81 -13.68
CA THR A 580 57.09 6.03 -14.39
C THR A 580 57.00 7.13 -15.45
N SER A 581 55.83 7.36 -16.08
CA SER A 581 55.65 8.48 -17.02
C SER A 581 55.63 9.82 -16.30
N VAL A 582 54.95 9.91 -15.14
CA VAL A 582 54.86 11.14 -14.33
C VAL A 582 56.21 11.51 -13.72
N ILE A 583 57.01 10.53 -13.30
CA ILE A 583 58.38 10.77 -12.79
C ILE A 583 59.28 11.32 -13.90
N ARG A 584 59.28 10.69 -15.09
CA ARG A 584 60.06 11.18 -16.25
C ARG A 584 59.65 12.58 -16.69
N GLN A 585 58.36 12.90 -16.64
CA GLN A 585 57.86 14.22 -17.01
C GLN A 585 58.28 15.29 -15.99
N ASN A 586 58.27 14.97 -14.69
CA ASN A 586 58.79 15.86 -13.65
C ASN A 586 60.30 16.09 -13.75
N GLU A 587 61.08 15.07 -14.12
CA GLU A 587 62.53 15.22 -14.33
C GLU A 587 62.84 16.09 -15.55
N ARG A 588 62.07 15.95 -16.65
CA ARG A 588 62.17 16.85 -17.80
C ARG A 588 61.86 18.30 -17.43
N LEU A 589 60.75 18.55 -16.74
CA LEU A 589 60.37 19.90 -16.29
C LEU A 589 61.42 20.52 -15.37
N ARG A 590 62.05 19.74 -14.49
CA ARG A 590 63.16 20.20 -13.64
C ARG A 590 64.41 20.53 -14.45
N SER A 591 64.71 19.77 -15.49
CA SER A 591 65.82 20.07 -16.40
C SER A 591 65.57 21.34 -17.20
N ASP A 592 64.35 21.51 -17.71
CA ASP A 592 63.95 22.69 -18.47
C ASP A 592 63.96 23.95 -17.61
N LEU A 593 63.49 23.87 -16.36
CA LEU A 593 63.59 24.98 -15.41
C LEU A 593 65.04 25.37 -15.13
N ARG A 594 65.95 24.42 -14.95
CA ARG A 594 67.39 24.72 -14.79
C ARG A 594 67.99 25.39 -16.03
N SER A 595 67.59 24.93 -17.22
CA SER A 595 68.01 25.54 -18.50
C SER A 595 67.48 26.97 -18.64
N MET A 596 66.20 27.20 -18.31
CA MET A 596 65.62 28.55 -18.28
C MET A 596 66.32 29.44 -17.26
N GLN A 597 66.61 28.94 -16.06
CA GLN A 597 67.33 29.70 -15.04
C GLN A 597 68.72 30.13 -15.53
N SER A 598 69.44 29.25 -16.23
CA SER A 598 70.75 29.57 -16.81
C SER A 598 70.65 30.65 -17.88
N LYS A 599 69.65 30.57 -18.76
CA LYS A 599 69.43 31.57 -19.82
C LYS A 599 69.00 32.93 -19.24
N ILE A 600 68.17 32.94 -18.20
CA ILE A 600 67.78 34.16 -17.49
C ILE A 600 69.01 34.81 -16.86
N ASN A 601 69.87 34.04 -16.20
CA ASN A 601 71.11 34.57 -15.62
C ASN A 601 72.05 35.14 -16.69
N GLU A 602 72.13 34.51 -17.85
CA GLU A 602 72.94 34.99 -18.98
C GLU A 602 72.38 36.29 -19.58
N LEU A 603 71.05 36.36 -19.77
CA LEU A 603 70.36 37.57 -20.20
C LEU A 603 70.52 38.70 -19.19
N GLU A 604 70.39 38.43 -17.89
CA GLU A 604 70.64 39.42 -16.85
C GLU A 604 72.07 39.95 -16.90
N ARG A 605 73.05 39.09 -17.21
CA ARG A 605 74.46 39.49 -17.37
C ARG A 605 74.66 40.39 -18.59
N LEU A 606 74.04 40.05 -19.72
CA LEU A 606 74.07 40.86 -20.95
C LEU A 606 73.37 42.21 -20.76
N CYS A 607 72.20 42.22 -20.10
CA CYS A 607 71.49 43.45 -19.76
C CYS A 607 72.27 44.34 -18.79
N LYS A 608 73.01 43.76 -17.83
CA LYS A 608 73.94 44.53 -16.97
C LYS A 608 75.10 45.11 -17.79
N GLY A 609 75.67 44.35 -18.72
CA GLY A 609 76.72 44.85 -19.64
C GLY A 609 76.25 46.02 -20.50
N MET A 610 75.09 45.90 -21.14
CA MET A 610 74.49 46.98 -21.94
C MET A 610 74.19 48.22 -21.09
N ARG A 611 73.69 48.06 -19.86
CA ARG A 611 73.43 49.18 -18.94
C ARG A 611 74.73 49.90 -18.54
N SER A 612 75.84 49.18 -18.48
CA SER A 612 77.17 49.73 -18.20
C SER A 612 77.72 50.52 -19.40
N HIS A 613 77.54 50.01 -20.63
CA HIS A 613 77.91 50.73 -21.86
C HIS A 613 77.04 51.97 -22.10
N MET A 614 75.73 51.88 -21.89
CA MET A 614 74.85 53.05 -21.94
C MET A 614 75.20 54.09 -20.87
N SER A 615 75.68 53.67 -19.70
CA SER A 615 76.17 54.62 -18.69
C SER A 615 77.48 55.29 -19.13
N HIS A 616 78.33 54.62 -19.91
CA HIS A 616 79.59 55.17 -20.40
C HIS A 616 79.41 56.14 -21.58
N ASP A 617 78.43 55.89 -22.45
CA ASP A 617 78.12 56.75 -23.61
C ASP A 617 77.37 58.05 -23.20
N VAL A 618 76.65 58.04 -22.08
CA VAL A 618 76.00 59.24 -21.52
C VAL A 618 77.02 60.22 -20.89
N TRP A 619 78.18 59.74 -20.45
CA TRP A 619 79.27 60.63 -19.98
C TRP A 619 80.13 61.24 -21.10
N LEU A 620 79.95 60.79 -22.36
CA LEU A 620 80.66 61.33 -23.54
C LEU A 620 79.81 62.32 -24.34
N THR A 621 78.59 62.65 -23.89
CA THR A 621 77.67 63.59 -24.56
C THR A 621 77.19 64.75 -23.67
N CYS A 622 77.93 65.08 -22.60
CA CYS A 622 77.79 66.34 -21.86
C CYS A 622 79.07 67.17 -21.93
#